data_AF-A0AAV1HWR3-F1
#
_entry.id   AF-A0AAV1HWR3-F1
#
_cell.length_a   1.000
_cell.length_b   1.000
_cell.length_c   1.000
_cell.angle_alpha   90.00
_cell.angle_beta   90.00
_cell.angle_gamma   90.00
#
_symmetry.space_group_name_H-M   'P 1'
#
loop_
_entity.id
_entity.type
_entity.pdbx_description
1 polymer ?
#
loop_
_entity_poly.entity_id
_entity_poly.type
_entity_poly.pdbx_seq_one_letter_code
_entity_poly.pdbx_strand_id
1 'polypeptide(L)'
;MINSRETPDSTIRLAPVFYTVIRRVVDVRPEEAELLLTGFLSLSCVLAAYFVVVPIRDEAAVSLGKAVLPTLFCLSLLVTLIATPLAAEFLLRAGVSRCRAVRQLFSIFAGSFVVFFVAYTVVAPSSTDVATSGLKAAERPLSEDASGAQAAQALTHAQVMVRAAFFLWLTAVNLVALSSVWARIAEVFDSSASKRLFGFLGAGATCGQLAGSLVAAWMLRAGAAGGARAAHVQALPMLASAALLEGAGRCLASLKPAPGSSAAKIPCSTHQKVPDCGVLQGHRSESMKVKAWRSISRLWDGFRSIRASRYLSMLTVYIILNTTISSMMYFEKTMVVASAAADAASRMAIFATINSVSAVVIAVLQLSATGFLLTRLKLPAALAASALFTAGLMAAIAAHPSPALVGGGEVLRKVINYVLTRPAREALFTVVSDAEMYKAKLCIDTVVVRVGDTVAAGLFQVLEGILSAGPSVCALAAVPVCIASAAVAYSLGLKHEKLAAKQHRTGHVPVSNSPKQSV
;
A
#
# COMPACT_ATOMS: atom_id res chain seq x y z
N MET A 1 -15.45 -49.12 9.81
CA MET A 1 -14.05 -48.74 10.09
C MET A 1 -13.45 -48.14 8.83
N ILE A 2 -13.55 -46.81 8.67
CA ILE A 2 -12.74 -46.07 7.68
C ILE A 2 -12.00 -45.02 8.50
N ASN A 3 -10.71 -45.27 8.66
CA ASN A 3 -9.80 -44.51 9.49
C ASN A 3 -9.40 -43.26 8.71
N SER A 4 -10.13 -42.16 8.88
CA SER A 4 -9.72 -40.85 8.39
C SER A 4 -8.56 -40.37 9.26
N ARG A 5 -7.33 -40.58 8.77
CA ARG A 5 -6.12 -39.90 9.25
C ARG A 5 -6.33 -38.40 9.10
N GLU A 6 -6.77 -37.75 10.17
CA GLU A 6 -6.55 -36.32 10.36
C GLU A 6 -5.03 -36.11 10.40
N THR A 7 -4.50 -35.46 9.36
CA THR A 7 -3.17 -34.88 9.42
C THR A 7 -3.16 -33.88 10.57
N PRO A 8 -2.20 -33.94 11.52
CA PRO A 8 -2.19 -33.02 12.64
C PRO A 8 -1.88 -31.61 12.13
N ASP A 9 -2.88 -30.74 12.16
CA ASP A 9 -2.79 -29.32 11.82
C ASP A 9 -1.71 -28.67 12.71
N SER A 10 -0.57 -28.32 12.12
CA SER A 10 0.59 -27.74 12.82
C SER A 10 0.27 -26.38 13.48
N THR A 11 -0.82 -25.75 13.07
CA THR A 11 -1.42 -24.55 13.69
C THR A 11 -1.92 -24.79 15.12
N ILE A 12 -2.36 -26.01 15.45
CA ILE A 12 -2.91 -26.36 16.78
C ILE A 12 -1.84 -26.32 17.88
N ARG A 13 -0.54 -26.49 17.54
CA ARG A 13 0.56 -26.44 18.53
C ARG A 13 1.21 -25.06 18.71
N LEU A 14 1.06 -24.13 17.75
CA LEU A 14 1.65 -22.80 17.84
C LEU A 14 0.80 -21.83 18.67
N ALA A 15 -0.52 -21.95 18.62
CA ALA A 15 -1.44 -21.04 19.33
C ALA A 15 -1.20 -20.97 20.85
N PRO A 16 -0.92 -22.06 21.60
CA PRO A 16 -0.69 -22.00 23.05
C PRO A 16 0.61 -21.27 23.42
N VAL A 17 1.68 -21.50 22.66
CA VAL A 17 2.99 -20.84 22.86
C VAL A 17 2.88 -19.36 22.50
N PHE A 18 2.26 -19.07 21.35
CA PHE A 18 1.99 -17.71 20.89
C PHE A 18 1.15 -16.94 21.92
N TYR A 19 0.06 -17.54 22.41
CA TYR A 19 -0.79 -16.97 23.46
C TYR A 19 0.01 -16.60 24.73
N THR A 20 0.87 -17.50 25.19
CA THR A 20 1.66 -17.32 26.41
C THR A 20 2.60 -16.11 26.32
N VAL A 21 3.17 -15.87 25.14
CA VAL A 21 4.06 -14.73 24.87
C VAL A 21 3.26 -13.46 24.65
N ILE A 22 2.24 -13.50 23.80
CA ILE A 22 1.56 -12.29 23.33
C ILE A 22 0.69 -11.64 24.40
N ARG A 23 0.12 -12.43 25.32
CA ARG A 23 -0.68 -11.92 26.44
C ARG A 23 0.09 -10.97 27.37
N ARG A 24 1.43 -10.98 27.30
CA ARG A 24 2.29 -10.05 28.05
C ARG A 24 2.37 -8.66 27.42
N VAL A 25 2.00 -8.53 26.14
CA VAL A 25 2.14 -7.29 25.35
C VAL A 25 0.77 -6.73 24.97
N VAL A 26 -0.20 -7.61 24.71
CA VAL A 26 -1.54 -7.25 24.25
C VAL A 26 -2.56 -8.00 25.08
N ASP A 27 -3.63 -7.33 25.50
CA ASP A 27 -4.80 -7.97 26.11
C ASP A 27 -5.48 -8.84 25.04
N VAL A 28 -5.14 -10.13 24.99
CA VAL A 28 -5.70 -11.13 24.08
C VAL A 28 -6.42 -12.22 24.87
N ARG A 29 -7.61 -12.61 24.42
CA ARG A 29 -8.31 -13.75 25.00
C ARG A 29 -7.81 -15.07 24.37
N PRO A 30 -7.90 -16.21 25.09
CA PRO A 30 -7.49 -17.51 24.56
C PRO A 30 -8.16 -17.84 23.22
N GLU A 31 -9.46 -17.55 23.09
CA GLU A 31 -10.24 -17.77 21.85
C GLU A 31 -9.86 -16.82 20.70
N GLU A 32 -9.22 -15.68 21.01
CA GLU A 32 -8.77 -14.69 20.03
C GLU A 32 -7.36 -14.97 19.51
N ALA A 33 -6.58 -15.84 20.17
CA ALA A 33 -5.16 -16.04 19.88
C ALA A 33 -4.91 -16.61 18.47
N GLU A 34 -5.71 -17.60 18.05
CA GLU A 34 -5.60 -18.21 16.71
C GLU A 34 -6.02 -17.23 15.61
N LEU A 35 -7.10 -16.49 15.85
CA LEU A 35 -7.60 -15.43 14.98
C LEU A 35 -6.55 -14.32 14.80
N LEU A 36 -5.94 -13.90 15.92
CA LEU A 36 -4.91 -12.88 15.93
C LEU A 36 -3.67 -13.34 15.15
N LEU A 37 -3.19 -14.56 15.41
CA LEU A 37 -2.03 -15.11 14.72
C LEU A 37 -2.29 -15.26 13.21
N THR A 38 -3.45 -15.77 12.82
CA THR A 38 -3.81 -15.96 11.42
C THR A 38 -3.96 -14.62 10.69
N GLY A 39 -4.59 -13.64 11.35
CA GLY A 39 -4.69 -12.27 10.83
C GLY A 39 -3.31 -11.62 10.66
N PHE A 40 -2.46 -11.74 11.67
CA PHE A 40 -1.07 -11.25 11.64
C PHE A 40 -0.28 -11.87 10.49
N LEU A 41 -0.29 -13.20 10.37
CA LEU A 41 0.40 -13.93 9.30
C LEU A 41 -0.15 -13.56 7.93
N SER A 42 -1.46 -13.39 7.77
CA SER A 42 -2.05 -12.97 6.51
C SER A 42 -1.55 -11.58 6.07
N LEU A 43 -1.51 -10.60 6.97
CA LEU A 43 -0.96 -9.27 6.69
C LEU A 43 0.53 -9.34 6.38
N SER A 44 1.30 -10.11 7.16
CA SER A 44 2.72 -10.32 6.90
C SER A 44 2.99 -10.92 5.53
N CYS A 45 2.25 -11.97 5.14
CA CYS A 45 2.41 -12.62 3.84
C CYS A 45 2.06 -11.67 2.68
N VAL A 46 0.96 -10.91 2.77
CA VAL A 46 0.58 -9.97 1.70
C VAL A 46 1.61 -8.85 1.52
N LEU A 47 2.09 -8.26 2.62
CA LEU A 47 3.11 -7.21 2.52
C LEU A 47 4.46 -7.79 2.07
N ALA A 48 4.84 -8.97 2.56
CA ALA A 48 6.05 -9.63 2.08
C ALA A 48 5.97 -9.88 0.57
N ALA A 49 4.84 -10.41 0.08
CA ALA A 49 4.62 -10.67 -1.35
C ALA A 49 4.82 -9.41 -2.20
N TYR A 50 4.32 -8.26 -1.74
CA TYR A 50 4.53 -6.98 -2.41
C TYR A 50 6.00 -6.54 -2.37
N PHE A 51 6.60 -6.46 -1.18
CA PHE A 51 7.95 -5.92 -1.01
C PHE A 51 9.04 -6.79 -1.66
N VAL A 52 8.81 -8.10 -1.84
CA VAL A 52 9.69 -8.99 -2.58
C VAL A 52 9.87 -8.56 -4.04
N VAL A 53 8.80 -8.07 -4.68
CA VAL A 53 8.78 -7.77 -6.12
C VAL A 53 8.82 -6.27 -6.46
N VAL A 54 8.69 -5.39 -5.47
CA VAL A 54 8.83 -3.93 -5.65
C VAL A 54 10.11 -3.54 -6.37
N PRO A 55 11.30 -4.13 -6.11
CA PRO A 55 12.51 -3.77 -6.85
C PRO A 55 12.41 -4.05 -8.36
N ILE A 56 11.72 -5.13 -8.75
CA ILE A 56 11.48 -5.46 -10.17
C ILE A 56 10.56 -4.41 -10.80
N ARG A 57 9.54 -3.96 -10.07
CA ARG A 57 8.64 -2.88 -10.53
C ARG A 57 9.39 -1.55 -10.69
N ASP A 58 10.25 -1.22 -9.73
CA ASP A 58 11.04 0.01 -9.77
C ASP A 58 12.08 -0.03 -10.90
N GLU A 59 12.67 -1.18 -11.19
CA GLU A 59 13.53 -1.33 -12.37
C GLU A 59 12.73 -1.26 -13.68
N ALA A 60 11.54 -1.85 -13.74
CA ALA A 60 10.65 -1.74 -14.89
C ALA A 60 10.32 -0.27 -15.21
N ALA A 61 10.04 0.53 -14.18
CA ALA A 61 9.81 1.97 -14.32
C ALA A 61 11.03 2.71 -14.89
N VAL A 62 12.23 2.37 -14.41
CA VAL A 62 13.49 2.98 -14.89
C VAL A 62 13.79 2.58 -16.33
N SER A 63 13.65 1.30 -16.66
CA SER A 63 13.98 0.77 -17.99
C SER A 63 13.00 1.21 -19.07
N LEU A 64 11.73 1.47 -18.73
CA LEU A 64 10.75 2.07 -19.65
C LEU A 64 11.09 3.53 -20.01
N GLY A 65 11.96 4.18 -19.24
CA GLY A 65 12.46 5.51 -19.51
C GLY A 65 11.62 6.63 -18.88
N LYS A 66 12.29 7.77 -18.68
CA LYS A 66 11.77 8.97 -18.02
C LYS A 66 10.46 9.48 -18.64
N ALA A 67 10.35 9.46 -19.97
CA ALA A 67 9.19 9.99 -20.69
C ALA A 67 7.90 9.19 -20.45
N VAL A 68 8.00 7.88 -20.23
CA VAL A 68 6.84 6.98 -20.04
C VAL A 68 6.37 6.98 -18.58
N LEU A 69 7.25 7.37 -17.64
CA LEU A 69 7.01 7.25 -16.21
C LEU A 69 5.77 8.03 -15.71
N PRO A 70 5.53 9.30 -16.11
CA PRO A 70 4.30 10.00 -15.75
C PRO A 70 3.04 9.28 -16.26
N THR A 71 3.08 8.77 -17.48
CA THR A 71 1.96 8.04 -18.09
C THR A 71 1.62 6.78 -17.31
N LEU A 72 2.61 6.03 -16.81
CA LEU A 72 2.37 4.86 -15.97
C LEU A 72 1.62 5.21 -14.67
N PHE A 73 1.96 6.35 -14.05
CA PHE A 73 1.27 6.82 -12.85
C PHE A 73 -0.17 7.24 -13.16
N CYS A 74 -0.41 7.96 -14.26
CA CYS A 74 -1.77 8.29 -14.72
C CYS A 74 -2.60 7.04 -15.03
N LEU A 75 -2.02 6.07 -15.74
CA LEU A 75 -2.67 4.79 -16.03
C LEU A 75 -2.95 3.98 -14.76
N SER A 76 -2.09 4.08 -13.74
CA SER A 76 -2.31 3.38 -12.46
C SER A 76 -3.58 3.85 -11.74
N LEU A 77 -3.96 5.13 -11.87
CA LEU A 77 -5.23 5.65 -11.37
C LEU A 77 -6.41 4.99 -12.11
N LEU A 78 -6.37 4.94 -13.44
CA LEU A 78 -7.41 4.29 -14.24
C LEU A 78 -7.55 2.81 -13.90
N VAL A 79 -6.42 2.09 -13.82
CA VAL A 79 -6.42 0.67 -13.44
C VAL A 79 -6.96 0.49 -12.02
N THR A 80 -6.62 1.36 -11.07
CA THR A 80 -7.14 1.27 -9.69
C THR A 80 -8.65 1.51 -9.63
N LEU A 81 -9.16 2.49 -10.40
CA LEU A 81 -10.59 2.80 -10.49
C LEU A 81 -11.40 1.64 -11.07
N ILE A 82 -10.79 0.81 -11.92
CA ILE A 82 -11.42 -0.38 -12.51
C ILE A 82 -11.24 -1.61 -11.61
N ALA A 83 -10.02 -1.87 -11.11
CA ALA A 83 -9.70 -3.06 -10.35
C ALA A 83 -10.43 -3.13 -9.00
N THR A 84 -10.60 -1.99 -8.32
CA THR A 84 -11.25 -1.93 -7.00
C THR A 84 -12.71 -2.40 -7.05
N PRO A 85 -13.61 -1.86 -7.90
CA PRO A 85 -14.98 -2.33 -7.98
C PRO A 85 -15.08 -3.77 -8.50
N LEU A 86 -14.23 -4.19 -9.45
CA LEU A 86 -14.20 -5.57 -9.94
C LEU A 86 -13.86 -6.57 -8.84
N ALA A 87 -12.87 -6.25 -8.00
CA ALA A 87 -12.51 -7.10 -6.87
C ALA A 87 -13.62 -7.14 -5.82
N ALA A 88 -14.26 -6.00 -5.52
CA ALA A 88 -15.39 -5.97 -4.62
C ALA A 88 -16.55 -6.84 -5.12
N GLU A 89 -16.87 -6.78 -6.41
CA GLU A 89 -17.88 -7.63 -7.03
C GLU A 89 -17.51 -9.12 -6.97
N PHE A 90 -16.25 -9.46 -7.26
CA PHE A 90 -15.74 -10.83 -7.16
C PHE A 90 -15.88 -11.40 -5.74
N LEU A 91 -15.59 -10.59 -4.72
CA LEU A 91 -15.72 -10.97 -3.31
C LEU A 91 -17.18 -11.08 -2.84
N LEU A 92 -18.09 -10.34 -3.49
CA LEU A 92 -19.52 -10.26 -3.15
C LEU A 92 -20.40 -11.15 -4.05
N ARG A 93 -19.82 -11.90 -4.98
CA ARG A 93 -20.59 -12.69 -5.96
C ARG A 93 -21.48 -13.72 -5.26
N ALA A 94 -22.72 -13.83 -5.76
CA ALA A 94 -23.70 -14.76 -5.22
C ALA A 94 -23.24 -16.22 -5.42
N GLY A 95 -23.56 -17.09 -4.45
CA GLY A 95 -23.28 -18.52 -4.54
C GLY A 95 -21.90 -18.98 -4.07
N VAL A 96 -21.01 -18.07 -3.66
CA VAL A 96 -19.68 -18.43 -3.13
C VAL A 96 -19.50 -17.89 -1.72
N SER A 97 -19.06 -18.74 -0.79
CA SER A 97 -18.75 -18.29 0.58
C SER A 97 -17.58 -17.29 0.60
N ARG A 98 -17.61 -16.33 1.53
CA ARG A 98 -16.57 -15.28 1.62
C ARG A 98 -15.16 -15.86 1.74
N CYS A 99 -14.97 -16.89 2.56
CA CYS A 99 -13.69 -17.59 2.69
C CYS A 99 -13.19 -18.16 1.35
N ARG A 100 -14.10 -18.76 0.56
CA ARG A 100 -13.75 -19.32 -0.74
C ARG A 100 -13.48 -18.21 -1.77
N ALA A 101 -14.26 -17.14 -1.76
CA ALA A 101 -14.06 -16.00 -2.65
C ALA A 101 -12.70 -15.33 -2.42
N VAL A 102 -12.34 -15.06 -1.16
CA VAL A 102 -11.03 -14.49 -0.82
C VAL A 102 -9.89 -15.43 -1.22
N ARG A 103 -9.99 -16.73 -0.91
CA ARG A 103 -8.98 -17.71 -1.36
C ARG A 103 -8.78 -17.68 -2.87
N GLN A 104 -9.87 -17.72 -3.63
CA GLN A 104 -9.80 -17.70 -5.09
C GLN A 104 -9.21 -16.40 -5.63
N LEU A 105 -9.53 -15.25 -5.02
CA LEU A 105 -8.97 -13.96 -5.42
C LEU A 105 -7.44 -13.96 -5.26
N PHE A 106 -6.96 -14.44 -4.11
CA PHE A 106 -5.53 -14.54 -3.84
C PHE A 106 -4.83 -15.58 -4.71
N SER A 107 -5.49 -16.69 -5.06
CA SER A 107 -4.98 -17.67 -6.03
C SER A 107 -4.88 -17.09 -7.44
N ILE A 108 -5.83 -16.26 -7.85
CA ILE A 108 -5.75 -15.54 -9.14
C ILE A 108 -4.54 -14.58 -9.12
N PHE A 109 -4.33 -13.85 -8.03
CA PHE A 109 -3.16 -12.99 -7.90
C PHE A 109 -1.86 -13.79 -7.94
N ALA A 110 -1.76 -14.89 -7.18
CA ALA A 110 -0.60 -15.75 -7.22
C ALA A 110 -0.32 -16.32 -8.63
N GLY A 111 -1.36 -16.83 -9.30
CA GLY A 111 -1.26 -17.31 -10.68
C GLY A 111 -0.78 -16.22 -11.65
N SER A 112 -1.23 -14.97 -11.47
CA SER A 112 -0.76 -13.85 -12.30
C SER A 112 0.74 -13.59 -12.14
N PHE A 113 1.32 -13.74 -10.95
CA PHE A 113 2.76 -13.61 -10.76
C PHE A 113 3.56 -14.76 -11.38
N VAL A 114 2.98 -15.96 -11.47
CA VAL A 114 3.58 -17.07 -12.23
C VAL A 114 3.56 -16.76 -13.74
N VAL A 115 2.47 -16.18 -14.25
CA VAL A 115 2.39 -15.72 -15.65
C VAL A 115 3.43 -14.63 -15.93
N PHE A 116 3.58 -13.65 -15.03
CA PHE A 116 4.63 -12.63 -15.17
C PHE A 116 6.04 -13.21 -15.08
N PHE A 117 6.26 -14.21 -14.22
CA PHE A 117 7.54 -14.93 -14.19
C PHE A 117 7.86 -15.53 -15.56
N VAL A 118 6.92 -16.28 -16.15
CA VAL A 118 7.10 -16.87 -17.49
C VAL A 118 7.33 -15.76 -18.53
N ALA A 119 6.50 -14.71 -18.54
CA ALA A 119 6.63 -13.61 -19.48
C ALA A 119 8.00 -12.91 -19.40
N TYR A 120 8.51 -12.64 -18.19
CA TYR A 120 9.85 -12.06 -17.99
C TYR A 120 10.96 -12.99 -18.46
N THR A 121 10.82 -14.31 -18.27
CA THR A 121 11.82 -15.27 -18.74
C THR A 121 11.83 -15.47 -20.25
N VAL A 122 10.66 -15.43 -20.90
CA VAL A 122 10.50 -15.58 -22.35
C VAL A 122 11.05 -14.35 -23.09
N VAL A 123 10.87 -13.18 -22.49
CA VAL A 123 11.20 -11.88 -23.10
C VAL A 123 12.59 -11.37 -22.67
N ALA A 124 13.33 -12.18 -21.88
CA ALA A 124 14.70 -11.89 -21.49
C ALA A 124 15.65 -11.88 -22.72
N PRO A 125 16.65 -10.99 -22.77
CA PRO A 125 17.60 -10.94 -23.88
C PRO A 125 18.33 -12.28 -24.05
N SER A 126 18.42 -12.79 -25.28
CA SER A 126 19.25 -13.96 -25.57
C SER A 126 20.74 -13.58 -25.56
N SER A 127 21.63 -14.53 -25.25
CA SER A 127 23.09 -14.31 -25.25
C SER A 127 23.61 -13.82 -26.61
N THR A 128 22.93 -14.19 -27.70
CA THR A 128 23.17 -13.74 -29.07
C THR A 128 22.81 -12.26 -29.31
N ASP A 129 21.77 -11.74 -28.64
CA ASP A 129 21.35 -10.33 -28.78
C ASP A 129 22.30 -9.37 -28.05
N VAL A 130 22.91 -9.83 -26.94
CA VAL A 130 23.90 -9.05 -26.19
C VAL A 130 25.21 -8.92 -26.97
N ALA A 131 25.65 -9.98 -27.66
CA ALA A 131 26.87 -9.95 -28.47
C ALA A 131 26.74 -9.03 -29.70
N THR A 132 25.59 -9.04 -30.38
CA THR A 132 25.34 -8.20 -31.56
C THR A 132 25.12 -6.73 -31.22
N SER A 133 24.50 -6.43 -30.08
CA SER A 133 24.37 -5.06 -29.57
C SER A 133 25.72 -4.48 -29.11
N GLY A 134 26.59 -5.28 -28.51
CA GLY A 134 27.97 -4.91 -28.19
C GLY A 134 28.82 -4.57 -29.43
N LEU A 135 28.65 -5.34 -30.52
CA LEU A 135 29.32 -5.04 -31.80
C LEU A 135 28.85 -3.70 -32.39
N LYS A 136 27.53 -3.45 -32.42
CA LYS A 136 26.96 -2.19 -32.95
C LYS A 136 27.30 -0.96 -32.09
N ALA A 137 27.52 -1.14 -30.79
CA ALA A 137 27.95 -0.05 -29.91
C ALA A 137 29.41 0.34 -30.14
N ALA A 138 30.27 -0.62 -30.51
CA ALA A 138 31.68 -0.39 -30.81
C ALA A 138 31.91 0.33 -32.16
N GLU A 139 30.94 0.30 -33.07
CA GLU A 139 31.00 0.94 -34.39
C GLU A 139 30.48 2.39 -34.44
N ARG A 140 30.01 2.96 -33.32
CA ARG A 140 29.51 4.36 -33.31
C ARG A 140 30.67 5.37 -33.35
N PRO A 141 30.68 6.34 -34.29
CA PRO A 141 31.73 7.35 -34.38
C PRO A 141 31.73 8.33 -33.19
N LEU A 142 32.93 8.72 -32.77
CA LEU A 142 33.27 9.53 -31.58
C LEU A 142 32.84 11.02 -31.64
N SER A 143 31.72 11.37 -32.27
CA SER A 143 31.35 12.77 -32.51
C SER A 143 29.87 13.11 -32.32
N GLU A 144 29.24 12.62 -31.25
CA GLU A 144 27.95 13.16 -30.78
C GLU A 144 28.04 13.53 -29.29
N ASP A 145 27.57 14.74 -29.00
CA ASP A 145 27.82 15.52 -27.80
C ASP A 145 27.51 14.79 -26.48
N ALA A 146 28.44 14.93 -25.54
CA ALA A 146 28.41 14.40 -24.18
C ALA A 146 27.41 15.12 -23.25
N SER A 147 26.14 15.20 -23.66
CA SER A 147 25.04 15.67 -22.80
C SER A 147 23.80 14.78 -22.95
N GLY A 148 23.59 13.91 -21.96
CA GLY A 148 22.26 13.38 -21.62
C GLY A 148 21.73 12.16 -22.38
N ALA A 149 22.40 11.66 -23.42
CA ALA A 149 21.96 10.43 -24.09
C ALA A 149 22.49 9.18 -23.35
N GLN A 150 21.94 8.90 -22.16
CA GLN A 150 22.10 7.57 -21.55
C GLN A 150 21.73 6.51 -22.59
N ALA A 151 22.62 5.54 -22.79
CA ALA A 151 22.41 4.39 -23.66
C ALA A 151 21.15 3.61 -23.20
N ALA A 152 19.98 4.02 -23.70
CA ALA A 152 18.77 3.27 -23.56
C ALA A 152 19.00 1.94 -24.28
N GLN A 153 19.15 0.87 -23.52
CA GLN A 153 19.07 -0.47 -24.06
C GLN A 153 17.75 -0.52 -24.85
N ALA A 154 17.83 -0.67 -26.18
CA ALA A 154 16.66 -0.64 -27.04
C ALA A 154 15.77 -1.84 -26.70
N LEU A 155 14.79 -1.63 -25.81
CA LEU A 155 13.86 -2.66 -25.39
C LEU A 155 12.98 -3.04 -26.58
N THR A 156 12.75 -4.33 -26.77
CA THR A 156 11.77 -4.79 -27.76
C THR A 156 10.36 -4.36 -27.34
N HIS A 157 9.43 -4.27 -28.29
CA HIS A 157 8.03 -3.95 -27.97
C HIS A 157 7.43 -4.92 -26.93
N ALA A 158 7.76 -6.21 -27.02
CA ALA A 158 7.34 -7.20 -26.03
C ALA A 158 7.91 -6.90 -24.63
N GLN A 159 9.18 -6.51 -24.55
CA GLN A 159 9.86 -6.12 -23.30
C GLN A 159 9.21 -4.90 -22.65
N VAL A 160 8.82 -3.91 -23.45
CA VAL A 160 8.11 -2.72 -22.98
C VAL A 160 6.72 -3.09 -22.44
N MET A 161 5.95 -3.90 -23.19
CA MET A 161 4.60 -4.31 -22.79
C MET A 161 4.60 -5.10 -21.49
N VAL A 162 5.49 -6.08 -21.34
CA VAL A 162 5.56 -6.91 -20.12
C VAL A 162 5.91 -6.07 -18.90
N ARG A 163 6.89 -5.16 -19.01
CA ARG A 163 7.31 -4.26 -17.92
C ARG A 163 6.21 -3.27 -17.52
N ALA A 164 5.55 -2.65 -18.51
CA ALA A 164 4.47 -1.70 -18.26
C ALA A 164 3.25 -2.40 -17.64
N ALA A 165 2.87 -3.56 -18.18
CA ALA A 165 1.80 -4.38 -17.62
C ALA A 165 2.10 -4.81 -16.18
N PHE A 166 3.32 -5.25 -15.89
CA PHE A 166 3.73 -5.63 -14.54
C PHE A 166 3.68 -4.44 -13.57
N PHE A 167 4.15 -3.27 -14.00
CA PHE A 167 4.10 -2.05 -13.18
C PHE A 167 2.67 -1.70 -12.77
N LEU A 168 1.75 -1.65 -13.75
CA LEU A 168 0.35 -1.32 -13.53
C LEU A 168 -0.36 -2.39 -12.70
N TRP A 169 -0.11 -3.66 -13.01
CA TRP A 169 -0.73 -4.79 -12.33
C TRP A 169 -0.31 -4.89 -10.87
N LEU A 170 0.98 -4.82 -10.56
CA LEU A 170 1.47 -4.85 -9.18
C LEU A 170 0.87 -3.72 -8.34
N THR A 171 0.73 -2.54 -8.93
CA THR A 171 0.17 -1.36 -8.25
C THR A 171 -1.31 -1.58 -7.89
N ALA A 172 -2.07 -2.23 -8.76
CA ALA A 172 -3.47 -2.57 -8.53
C ALA A 172 -3.63 -3.73 -7.53
N VAL A 173 -2.90 -4.83 -7.73
CA VAL A 173 -2.96 -6.02 -6.87
C VAL A 173 -2.57 -5.70 -5.44
N ASN A 174 -1.52 -4.91 -5.21
CA ASN A 174 -1.12 -4.53 -3.85
C ASN A 174 -2.26 -3.83 -3.08
N LEU A 175 -2.93 -2.89 -3.73
CA LEU A 175 -4.03 -2.12 -3.14
C LEU A 175 -5.25 -3.01 -2.87
N VAL A 176 -5.61 -3.86 -3.84
CA VAL A 176 -6.75 -4.78 -3.71
C VAL A 176 -6.49 -5.87 -2.67
N ALA A 177 -5.31 -6.48 -2.68
CA ALA A 177 -4.94 -7.53 -1.74
C ALA A 177 -4.93 -7.01 -0.30
N LEU A 178 -4.27 -5.87 -0.05
CA LEU A 178 -4.20 -5.30 1.29
C LEU A 178 -5.58 -4.87 1.81
N SER A 179 -6.40 -4.22 0.98
CA SER A 179 -7.77 -3.84 1.36
C SER A 179 -8.65 -5.07 1.63
N SER A 180 -8.48 -6.15 0.87
CA SER A 180 -9.21 -7.41 1.08
C SER A 180 -8.86 -8.09 2.40
N VAL A 181 -7.58 -8.06 2.80
CA VAL A 181 -7.15 -8.58 4.12
C VAL A 181 -7.81 -7.80 5.25
N TRP A 182 -7.72 -6.46 5.21
CA TRP A 182 -8.32 -5.62 6.24
C TRP A 182 -9.84 -5.76 6.30
N ALA A 183 -10.50 -5.89 5.16
CA ALA A 183 -11.94 -6.16 5.11
C ALA A 183 -12.27 -7.50 5.78
N ARG A 184 -11.51 -8.56 5.50
CA ARG A 184 -11.75 -9.87 6.10
C ARG A 184 -11.48 -9.89 7.60
N ILE A 185 -10.43 -9.21 8.06
CA ILE A 185 -10.15 -9.01 9.49
C ILE A 185 -11.31 -8.28 10.16
N ALA A 186 -11.76 -7.15 9.60
CA ALA A 186 -12.86 -6.37 10.16
C ALA A 186 -14.21 -7.12 10.20
N GLU A 187 -14.42 -8.11 9.33
CA GLU A 187 -15.61 -8.97 9.37
C GLU A 187 -15.57 -10.00 10.51
N VAL A 188 -14.40 -10.35 11.02
CA VAL A 188 -14.20 -11.46 11.96
C VAL A 188 -13.98 -10.97 13.39
N PHE A 189 -13.32 -9.82 13.56
CA PHE A 189 -13.11 -9.19 14.86
C PHE A 189 -14.31 -8.30 15.22
N ASP A 190 -14.74 -8.36 16.47
CA ASP A 190 -15.76 -7.44 16.99
C ASP A 190 -15.17 -6.04 17.27
N SER A 191 -16.03 -5.07 17.57
CA SER A 191 -15.61 -3.68 17.80
C SER A 191 -14.66 -3.55 19.01
N SER A 192 -14.88 -4.35 20.07
CA SER A 192 -14.03 -4.38 21.26
C SER A 192 -12.64 -4.95 20.99
N ALA A 193 -12.54 -6.10 20.33
CA ALA A 193 -11.27 -6.71 19.97
C ALA A 193 -10.54 -5.84 18.95
N SER A 194 -11.24 -5.16 18.05
CA SER A 194 -10.60 -4.27 17.08
C SER A 194 -9.78 -3.17 17.74
N LYS A 195 -10.28 -2.55 18.81
CA LYS A 195 -9.57 -1.49 19.56
C LYS A 195 -8.30 -1.98 20.24
N ARG A 196 -8.28 -3.24 20.70
CA ARG A 196 -7.14 -3.85 21.41
C ARG A 196 -6.12 -4.49 20.47
N LEU A 197 -6.58 -5.14 19.41
CA LEU A 197 -5.77 -6.08 18.63
C LEU A 197 -5.29 -5.53 17.29
N PHE A 198 -5.93 -4.50 16.72
CA PHE A 198 -5.57 -3.99 15.39
C PHE A 198 -4.18 -3.37 15.34
N GLY A 199 -3.67 -2.82 16.45
CA GLY A 199 -2.29 -2.36 16.54
C GLY A 199 -1.30 -3.51 16.32
N PHE A 200 -1.54 -4.66 16.96
CA PHE A 200 -0.70 -5.84 16.77
C PHE A 200 -0.87 -6.48 15.39
N LEU A 201 -2.09 -6.53 14.85
CA LEU A 201 -2.31 -6.95 13.46
C LEU A 201 -1.54 -6.05 12.48
N GLY A 202 -1.55 -4.74 12.72
CA GLY A 202 -0.76 -3.77 11.97
C GLY A 202 0.74 -4.03 12.02
N ALA A 203 1.28 -4.50 13.15
CA ALA A 203 2.69 -4.92 13.26
C ALA A 203 3.02 -6.07 12.29
N GLY A 204 2.05 -6.92 11.97
CA GLY A 204 2.18 -7.95 10.93
C GLY A 204 2.55 -7.36 9.57
N ALA A 205 2.01 -6.20 9.21
CA ALA A 205 2.38 -5.51 7.97
C ALA A 205 3.85 -5.05 7.97
N THR A 206 4.36 -4.54 9.10
CA THR A 206 5.77 -4.16 9.26
C THR A 206 6.68 -5.38 9.18
N CYS A 207 6.33 -6.49 9.84
CA CYS A 207 7.07 -7.75 9.75
C CYS A 207 7.11 -8.28 8.30
N GLY A 208 5.99 -8.21 7.58
CA GLY A 208 5.91 -8.57 6.18
C GLY A 208 6.80 -7.70 5.29
N GLN A 209 6.77 -6.39 5.48
CA GLN A 209 7.64 -5.45 4.78
C GLN A 209 9.13 -5.75 5.02
N LEU A 210 9.51 -6.01 6.27
CA LEU A 210 10.87 -6.39 6.65
C LEU A 210 11.30 -7.69 5.97
N ALA A 211 10.53 -8.76 6.17
CA ALA A 211 10.83 -10.07 5.60
C ALA A 211 10.93 -10.00 4.06
N GLY A 212 9.95 -9.38 3.40
CA GLY A 212 9.92 -9.28 1.95
C GLY A 212 11.07 -8.46 1.38
N SER A 213 11.43 -7.35 2.02
CA SER A 213 12.55 -6.50 1.57
C SER A 213 13.91 -7.20 1.76
N LEU A 214 14.09 -7.95 2.86
CA LEU A 214 15.31 -8.73 3.10
C LEU A 214 15.43 -9.90 2.12
N VAL A 215 14.33 -10.62 1.87
CA VAL A 215 14.30 -11.71 0.87
C VAL A 215 14.61 -11.16 -0.52
N ALA A 216 14.03 -10.02 -0.91
CA ALA A 216 14.35 -9.37 -2.19
C ALA A 216 15.85 -9.05 -2.31
N ALA A 217 16.42 -8.42 -1.27
CA ALA A 217 17.84 -8.05 -1.27
C ALA A 217 18.75 -9.28 -1.34
N TRP A 218 18.41 -10.36 -0.64
CA TRP A 218 19.14 -11.62 -0.69
C TRP A 218 19.06 -12.26 -2.08
N MET A 219 17.86 -12.44 -2.65
CA MET A 219 17.65 -13.08 -3.95
C MET A 219 18.32 -12.29 -5.09
N LEU A 220 18.17 -10.96 -5.10
CA LEU A 220 18.68 -10.12 -6.18
C LEU A 220 20.21 -9.97 -6.12
N ARG A 221 20.81 -9.94 -4.92
CA ARG A 221 22.28 -9.97 -4.79
C ARG A 221 22.86 -11.34 -5.17
N ALA A 222 22.21 -12.43 -4.76
CA ALA A 222 22.61 -13.77 -5.19
C ALA A 222 22.50 -13.94 -6.71
N GLY A 223 21.46 -13.36 -7.33
CA GLY A 223 21.29 -13.36 -8.78
C GLY A 223 22.32 -12.51 -9.53
N ALA A 224 22.73 -11.37 -8.97
CA ALA A 224 23.78 -10.52 -9.55
C ALA A 224 25.14 -11.23 -9.61
N ALA A 225 25.42 -12.16 -8.67
CA ALA A 225 26.65 -12.95 -8.66
C ALA A 225 26.66 -14.12 -9.67
N GLY A 226 25.51 -14.45 -10.29
CA GLY A 226 25.29 -15.72 -11.01
C GLY A 226 25.56 -15.75 -12.52
N GLY A 227 26.09 -14.68 -13.13
CA GLY A 227 26.42 -14.65 -14.57
C GLY A 227 25.22 -14.92 -15.50
N ALA A 228 25.39 -15.75 -16.55
CA ALA A 228 24.37 -15.98 -17.59
C ALA A 228 23.02 -16.58 -17.10
N ARG A 229 22.97 -17.18 -15.90
CA ARG A 229 21.71 -17.62 -15.27
C ARG A 229 20.93 -16.46 -14.60
N ALA A 230 21.48 -15.25 -14.60
CA ALA A 230 20.92 -14.09 -13.91
C ALA A 230 19.50 -13.72 -14.36
N ALA A 231 19.15 -13.89 -15.64
CA ALA A 231 17.82 -13.51 -16.14
C ALA A 231 16.69 -14.31 -15.49
N HIS A 232 16.85 -15.64 -15.34
CA HIS A 232 15.86 -16.48 -14.65
C HIS A 232 15.85 -16.22 -13.14
N VAL A 233 17.02 -15.97 -12.55
CA VAL A 233 17.16 -15.70 -11.11
C VAL A 233 16.52 -14.37 -10.72
N GLN A 234 16.57 -13.36 -11.59
CA GLN A 234 15.94 -12.05 -11.39
C GLN A 234 14.41 -12.09 -11.35
N ALA A 235 13.79 -13.08 -12.01
CA ALA A 235 12.34 -13.25 -11.99
C ALA A 235 11.84 -14.11 -10.81
N LEU A 236 12.72 -14.87 -10.13
CA LEU A 236 12.35 -15.72 -8.96
C LEU A 236 11.59 -15.01 -7.84
N PRO A 237 11.84 -13.72 -7.52
CA PRO A 237 11.02 -13.00 -6.54
C PRO A 237 9.52 -13.03 -6.86
N MET A 238 9.14 -13.15 -8.14
CA MET A 238 7.73 -13.30 -8.54
C MET A 238 7.13 -14.63 -8.08
N LEU A 239 7.88 -15.72 -8.14
CA LEU A 239 7.44 -17.03 -7.64
C LEU A 239 7.33 -17.02 -6.10
N ALA A 240 8.28 -16.37 -5.43
CA ALA A 240 8.20 -16.17 -3.98
C ALA A 240 6.96 -15.35 -3.60
N SER A 241 6.65 -14.28 -4.34
CA SER A 241 5.43 -13.49 -4.18
C SER A 241 4.17 -14.32 -4.42
N ALA A 242 4.15 -15.17 -5.46
CA ALA A 242 3.03 -16.08 -5.73
C ALA A 242 2.78 -17.05 -4.57
N ALA A 243 3.83 -17.68 -4.03
CA ALA A 243 3.73 -18.58 -2.89
C ALA A 243 3.21 -17.88 -1.62
N LEU A 244 3.69 -16.65 -1.36
CA LEU A 244 3.24 -15.83 -0.24
C LEU A 244 1.76 -15.40 -0.38
N LEU A 245 1.31 -15.06 -1.59
CA LEU A 245 -0.10 -14.74 -1.85
C LEU A 245 -1.02 -15.96 -1.70
N GLU A 246 -0.58 -17.14 -2.16
CA GLU A 246 -1.27 -18.41 -1.90
C GLU A 246 -1.39 -18.69 -0.40
N GLY A 247 -0.31 -18.50 0.35
CA GLY A 247 -0.29 -18.61 1.80
C GLY A 247 -1.27 -17.64 2.46
N ALA A 248 -1.23 -16.37 2.07
CA ALA A 248 -2.16 -15.35 2.57
C ALA A 248 -3.62 -15.72 2.29
N GLY A 249 -3.94 -16.17 1.07
CA GLY A 249 -5.28 -16.61 0.69
C GLY A 249 -5.81 -17.77 1.54
N ARG A 250 -4.93 -18.72 1.90
CA ARG A 250 -5.27 -19.84 2.80
C ARG A 250 -5.52 -19.36 4.23
N CYS A 251 -4.64 -18.50 4.77
CA CYS A 251 -4.82 -17.90 6.09
C CYS A 251 -6.13 -17.09 6.17
N LEU A 252 -6.45 -16.29 5.15
CA LEU A 252 -7.68 -15.50 5.13
C LEU A 252 -8.93 -16.38 5.06
N ALA A 253 -8.85 -17.52 4.36
CA ALA A 253 -9.94 -18.46 4.26
C ALA A 253 -10.16 -19.27 5.53
N SER A 254 -9.11 -19.49 6.34
CA SER A 254 -9.22 -20.17 7.63
C SER A 254 -9.75 -19.27 8.74
N LEU A 255 -9.72 -17.94 8.59
CA LEU A 255 -10.36 -17.01 9.53
C LEU A 255 -11.87 -17.30 9.65
N LYS A 256 -12.29 -17.83 10.79
CA LYS A 256 -13.68 -18.10 11.15
C LYS A 256 -14.04 -17.28 12.39
N PRO A 257 -15.25 -16.69 12.47
CA PRO A 257 -15.70 -16.01 13.69
C PRO A 257 -15.60 -16.94 14.90
N ALA A 258 -15.14 -16.41 16.04
CA ALA A 258 -15.07 -17.19 17.29
C ALA A 258 -16.47 -17.70 17.69
N PRO A 259 -16.61 -18.99 18.07
CA PRO A 259 -17.87 -19.52 18.55
C PRO A 259 -18.30 -18.78 19.83
N GLY A 260 -19.43 -18.08 19.78
CA GLY A 260 -19.94 -17.24 20.88
C GLY A 260 -19.79 -15.73 20.66
N SER A 261 -19.09 -15.28 19.62
CA SER A 261 -19.09 -13.87 19.22
C SER A 261 -20.47 -13.47 18.66
N SER A 262 -21.05 -12.39 19.20
CA SER A 262 -22.32 -11.80 18.74
C SER A 262 -22.28 -11.35 17.27
N ALA A 263 -21.12 -11.37 16.62
CA ALA A 263 -20.98 -11.22 15.17
C ALA A 263 -21.74 -12.30 14.37
N ALA A 264 -22.07 -13.44 15.01
CA ALA A 264 -22.94 -14.48 14.44
C ALA A 264 -24.44 -14.13 14.45
N LYS A 265 -24.84 -12.96 14.97
CA LYS A 265 -26.24 -12.47 15.03
C LYS A 265 -26.49 -11.21 14.19
N ILE A 266 -25.86 -11.10 13.03
CA ILE A 266 -26.51 -10.37 11.92
C ILE A 266 -26.98 -11.41 10.91
N PRO A 267 -28.19 -11.99 11.08
CA PRO A 267 -28.90 -12.50 9.92
C PRO A 267 -29.05 -11.32 8.96
N CYS A 268 -28.81 -11.53 7.68
CA CYS A 268 -29.13 -10.57 6.62
C CYS A 268 -30.67 -10.48 6.42
N SER A 269 -31.44 -10.34 7.50
CA SER A 269 -32.90 -10.29 7.49
C SER A 269 -33.43 -9.54 8.70
N THR A 270 -33.49 -8.22 8.57
CA THR A 270 -34.54 -7.46 9.25
C THR A 270 -35.01 -6.37 8.30
N HIS A 271 -36.02 -6.73 7.52
CA HIS A 271 -37.07 -5.81 7.13
C HIS A 271 -37.53 -5.09 8.41
N GLN A 272 -37.04 -3.87 8.62
CA GLN A 272 -37.72 -2.94 9.50
C GLN A 272 -38.93 -2.43 8.71
N LYS A 273 -40.13 -2.76 9.20
CA LYS A 273 -41.42 -2.32 8.68
C LYS A 273 -41.37 -0.82 8.36
N VAL A 274 -41.38 -0.50 7.07
CA VAL A 274 -42.00 0.73 6.57
C VAL A 274 -43.51 0.45 6.59
N PRO A 275 -44.37 1.34 7.12
CA PRO A 275 -45.81 1.13 7.07
C PRO A 275 -46.30 1.15 5.61
N ASP A 276 -47.33 0.33 5.38
CA ASP A 276 -47.96 -0.07 4.12
C ASP A 276 -47.80 0.83 2.90
N CYS A 277 -47.37 0.20 1.79
CA CYS A 277 -48.01 0.36 0.48
C CYS A 277 -47.66 -0.83 -0.44
N GLY A 278 -48.66 -1.66 -0.74
CA GLY A 278 -48.85 -2.26 -2.07
C GLY A 278 -47.96 -3.44 -2.49
N VAL A 279 -48.52 -4.63 -2.39
CA VAL A 279 -48.15 -5.91 -3.02
C VAL A 279 -47.77 -5.77 -4.51
N LEU A 280 -46.69 -6.45 -4.95
CA LEU A 280 -46.68 -7.44 -6.05
C LEU A 280 -45.32 -8.16 -6.11
N GLN A 281 -45.39 -9.50 -6.02
CA GLN A 281 -44.28 -10.45 -6.16
C GLN A 281 -43.64 -10.42 -7.55
N GLY A 282 -42.35 -10.75 -7.62
CA GLY A 282 -41.69 -11.15 -8.86
C GLY A 282 -40.22 -11.47 -8.66
N HIS A 283 -39.87 -12.76 -8.74
CA HIS A 283 -38.49 -13.21 -8.91
C HIS A 283 -37.82 -12.43 -10.05
N ARG A 284 -36.77 -11.66 -9.74
CA ARG A 284 -35.90 -11.08 -10.76
C ARG A 284 -34.45 -11.26 -10.36
N SER A 285 -33.78 -12.12 -11.12
CA SER A 285 -32.33 -12.20 -11.24
C SER A 285 -31.75 -10.79 -11.29
N GLU A 286 -31.07 -10.37 -10.21
CA GLU A 286 -30.41 -9.06 -10.16
C GLU A 286 -29.27 -9.03 -11.18
N SER A 287 -29.50 -8.30 -12.28
CA SER A 287 -28.54 -8.05 -13.34
C SER A 287 -27.22 -7.48 -12.80
N MET A 288 -26.11 -8.04 -13.28
CA MET A 288 -24.71 -7.70 -12.97
C MET A 288 -24.44 -6.17 -12.96
N LYS A 289 -25.14 -5.40 -13.81
CA LYS A 289 -25.06 -3.93 -13.84
C LYS A 289 -25.42 -3.28 -12.49
N VAL A 290 -26.40 -3.80 -11.74
CA VAL A 290 -26.87 -3.20 -10.46
C VAL A 290 -25.86 -3.40 -9.32
N LYS A 291 -24.92 -4.35 -9.42
CA LYS A 291 -23.90 -4.63 -8.40
C LYS A 291 -22.64 -3.79 -8.61
N ALA A 292 -22.16 -3.66 -9.84
CA ALA A 292 -21.05 -2.76 -10.18
C ALA A 292 -21.40 -1.28 -9.88
N TRP A 293 -22.62 -0.85 -10.20
CA TRP A 293 -23.12 0.49 -9.87
C TRP A 293 -23.17 0.76 -8.36
N ARG A 294 -23.40 -0.24 -7.51
CA ARG A 294 -23.38 -0.11 -6.03
C ARG A 294 -21.97 0.09 -5.45
N SER A 295 -20.92 -0.46 -6.07
CA SER A 295 -19.54 -0.22 -5.64
C SER A 295 -19.08 1.20 -6.02
N ILE A 296 -19.44 1.64 -7.23
CA ILE A 296 -19.19 3.01 -7.70
C ILE A 296 -19.98 4.02 -6.85
N SER A 297 -21.22 3.71 -6.48
CA SER A 297 -22.03 4.58 -5.62
C SER A 297 -21.41 4.76 -4.23
N ARG A 298 -20.77 3.72 -3.66
CA ARG A 298 -20.06 3.82 -2.36
C ARG A 298 -18.84 4.74 -2.42
N LEU A 299 -18.07 4.70 -3.51
CA LEU A 299 -16.98 5.65 -3.72
C LEU A 299 -17.51 7.08 -3.84
N TRP A 300 -18.63 7.26 -4.55
CA TRP A 300 -19.29 8.54 -4.69
C TRP A 300 -19.86 9.08 -3.36
N ASP A 301 -20.40 8.20 -2.52
CA ASP A 301 -20.82 8.56 -1.16
C ASP A 301 -19.64 9.03 -0.31
N GLY A 302 -18.47 8.40 -0.46
CA GLY A 302 -17.21 8.88 0.14
C GLY A 302 -16.86 10.30 -0.29
N PHE A 303 -16.92 10.60 -1.60
CA PHE A 303 -16.70 11.97 -2.11
C PHE A 303 -17.70 12.99 -1.56
N ARG A 304 -18.99 12.63 -1.48
CA ARG A 304 -20.02 13.48 -0.90
C ARG A 304 -19.75 13.77 0.58
N SER A 305 -19.38 12.76 1.36
CA SER A 305 -19.00 12.92 2.78
C SER A 305 -17.76 13.80 2.95
N ILE A 306 -16.74 13.64 2.11
CA ILE A 306 -15.53 14.48 2.13
C ILE A 306 -15.88 15.95 1.88
N ARG A 307 -16.72 16.23 0.87
CA ARG A 307 -17.12 17.59 0.51
C ARG A 307 -18.02 18.23 1.56
N ALA A 308 -18.83 17.44 2.27
CA ALA A 308 -19.71 17.95 3.32
C ALA A 308 -18.94 18.40 4.58
N SER A 309 -17.78 17.80 4.87
CA SER A 309 -16.98 18.13 6.05
C SER A 309 -15.72 18.92 5.70
N ARG A 310 -15.62 20.16 6.21
CA ARG A 310 -14.41 20.98 6.08
C ARG A 310 -13.17 20.33 6.72
N TYR A 311 -13.35 19.41 7.68
CA TYR A 311 -12.23 18.65 8.26
C TYR A 311 -11.75 17.55 7.31
N LEU A 312 -12.66 16.74 6.76
CA LEU A 312 -12.33 15.68 5.80
C LEU A 312 -11.77 16.22 4.48
N SER A 313 -12.27 17.36 4.01
CA SER A 313 -11.70 18.05 2.84
C SER A 313 -10.24 18.47 3.07
N MET A 314 -9.92 19.01 4.25
CA MET A 314 -8.56 19.41 4.60
C MET A 314 -7.62 18.21 4.76
N LEU A 315 -8.11 17.11 5.35
CA LEU A 315 -7.42 15.83 5.39
C LEU A 315 -7.14 15.29 3.98
N THR A 316 -8.09 15.41 3.06
CA THR A 316 -7.95 14.99 1.66
C THR A 316 -6.87 15.80 0.96
N VAL A 317 -6.87 17.13 1.11
CA VAL A 317 -5.81 18.00 0.57
C VAL A 317 -4.44 17.62 1.13
N TYR A 318 -4.34 17.39 2.44
CA TYR A 318 -3.10 16.93 3.06
C TYR A 318 -2.60 15.61 2.45
N ILE A 319 -3.48 14.64 2.22
CA ILE A 319 -3.11 13.34 1.66
C ILE A 319 -2.67 13.47 0.20
N ILE A 320 -3.34 14.30 -0.60
CA ILE A 320 -2.92 14.60 -1.98
C ILE A 320 -1.52 15.19 -1.97
N LEU A 321 -1.28 16.26 -1.21
CA LEU A 321 0.02 16.92 -1.14
C LEU A 321 1.14 15.98 -0.67
N ASN A 322 0.89 15.21 0.40
CA ASN A 322 1.88 14.27 0.93
C ASN A 322 2.20 13.12 -0.05
N THR A 323 1.19 12.67 -0.81
CA THR A 323 1.39 11.67 -1.86
C THR A 323 2.16 12.27 -3.03
N THR A 324 1.82 13.50 -3.45
CA THR A 324 2.53 14.22 -4.50
C THR A 324 4.02 14.37 -4.17
N ILE A 325 4.36 14.79 -2.95
CA ILE A 325 5.75 14.89 -2.46
C ILE A 325 6.46 13.53 -2.52
N SER A 326 5.79 12.46 -2.09
CA SER A 326 6.34 11.10 -2.12
C SER A 326 6.61 10.63 -3.55
N SER A 327 5.78 11.00 -4.50
CA SER A 327 5.90 10.60 -5.91
C SER A 327 6.93 11.45 -6.66
N MET A 328 7.11 12.73 -6.30
CA MET A 328 8.24 13.53 -6.78
C MET A 328 9.58 12.96 -6.28
N MET A 329 9.70 12.61 -4.99
CA MET A 329 10.87 11.89 -4.46
C MET A 329 11.10 10.55 -5.18
N TYR A 330 10.03 9.87 -5.57
CA TYR A 330 10.13 8.64 -6.34
C TYR A 330 10.76 8.88 -7.72
N PHE A 331 10.33 9.93 -8.44
CA PHE A 331 10.92 10.27 -9.74
C PHE A 331 12.41 10.61 -9.63
N GLU A 332 12.80 11.44 -8.65
CA GLU A 332 14.22 11.74 -8.37
C GLU A 332 15.02 10.45 -8.12
N LYS A 333 14.50 9.58 -7.24
CA LYS A 333 15.11 8.29 -6.94
C LYS A 333 15.27 7.43 -8.21
N THR A 334 14.24 7.34 -9.05
CA THR A 334 14.33 6.53 -10.27
C THR A 334 15.38 7.05 -11.24
N MET A 335 15.48 8.37 -11.43
CA MET A 335 16.47 8.97 -12.33
C MET A 335 17.90 8.77 -11.83
N VAL A 336 18.10 8.90 -10.52
CA VAL A 336 19.40 8.68 -9.89
C VAL A 336 19.81 7.21 -9.92
N VAL A 337 18.88 6.28 -9.70
CA VAL A 337 19.20 4.85 -9.82
C VAL A 337 19.47 4.46 -11.28
N ALA A 338 18.80 5.12 -12.23
CA ALA A 338 19.08 4.94 -13.66
C ALA A 338 20.51 5.34 -14.03
N SER A 339 21.04 6.42 -13.44
CA SER A 339 22.42 6.86 -13.69
C SER A 339 23.48 6.11 -12.88
N ALA A 340 23.12 5.54 -11.73
CA ALA A 340 24.05 4.83 -10.86
C ALA A 340 24.41 3.40 -11.32
N ALA A 341 23.61 2.78 -12.20
CA ALA A 341 23.81 1.40 -12.63
C ALA A 341 23.42 1.16 -14.10
N ALA A 342 24.34 0.56 -14.86
CA ALA A 342 24.17 0.30 -16.29
C ALA A 342 23.16 -0.83 -16.58
N ASP A 343 23.15 -1.90 -15.78
CA ASP A 343 22.32 -3.07 -16.00
C ASP A 343 21.11 -3.16 -15.05
N ALA A 344 20.10 -3.94 -15.45
CA ALA A 344 18.87 -4.13 -14.70
C ALA A 344 19.10 -4.83 -13.34
N ALA A 345 20.05 -5.77 -13.26
CA ALA A 345 20.34 -6.52 -12.04
C ALA A 345 20.84 -5.58 -10.94
N SER A 346 21.80 -4.73 -11.29
CA SER A 346 22.39 -3.74 -10.40
C SER A 346 21.35 -2.72 -9.93
N ARG A 347 20.49 -2.22 -10.84
CA ARG A 347 19.38 -1.32 -10.47
C ARG A 347 18.40 -1.98 -9.49
N MET A 348 17.99 -3.22 -9.74
CA MET A 348 17.13 -3.98 -8.82
C MET A 348 17.79 -4.19 -7.45
N ALA A 349 19.09 -4.51 -7.42
CA ALA A 349 19.84 -4.68 -6.17
C ALA A 349 19.95 -3.38 -5.35
N ILE A 350 20.11 -2.22 -6.01
CA ILE A 350 20.08 -0.91 -5.36
C ILE A 350 18.71 -0.65 -4.75
N PHE A 351 17.62 -0.82 -5.50
CA PHE A 351 16.26 -0.66 -4.98
C PHE A 351 15.97 -1.60 -3.80
N ALA A 352 16.38 -2.87 -3.91
CA ALA A 352 16.22 -3.85 -2.85
C ALA A 352 17.00 -3.45 -1.59
N THR A 353 18.21 -2.90 -1.74
CA THR A 353 19.03 -2.41 -0.62
C THR A 353 18.38 -1.23 0.08
N ILE A 354 17.93 -0.21 -0.68
CA ILE A 354 17.22 0.95 -0.13
C ILE A 354 15.99 0.48 0.66
N ASN A 355 15.22 -0.45 0.11
CA ASN A 355 14.02 -0.97 0.76
C ASN A 355 14.35 -1.81 2.01
N SER A 356 15.36 -2.67 1.96
CA SER A 356 15.76 -3.49 3.11
C SER A 356 16.28 -2.65 4.27
N VAL A 357 17.13 -1.66 3.98
CA VAL A 357 17.66 -0.75 5.02
C VAL A 357 16.51 0.05 5.63
N SER A 358 15.63 0.62 4.80
CA SER A 358 14.44 1.31 5.28
C SER A 358 13.59 0.42 6.20
N ALA A 359 13.35 -0.83 5.80
CA ALA A 359 12.50 -1.74 6.54
C ALA A 359 13.11 -2.13 7.90
N VAL A 360 14.42 -2.38 7.96
CA VAL A 360 15.14 -2.67 9.22
C VAL A 360 15.05 -1.48 10.17
N VAL A 361 15.39 -0.28 9.70
CA VAL A 361 15.38 0.93 10.54
C VAL A 361 13.96 1.27 11.02
N ILE A 362 12.96 1.16 10.14
CA ILE A 362 11.55 1.35 10.51
C ILE A 362 11.14 0.34 11.58
N ALA A 363 11.43 -0.95 11.39
CA ALA A 363 11.04 -1.98 12.36
C ALA A 363 11.67 -1.74 13.74
N VAL A 364 12.97 -1.43 13.79
CA VAL A 364 13.68 -1.12 15.05
C VAL A 364 13.07 0.10 15.75
N LEU A 365 12.82 1.19 15.03
CA LEU A 365 12.27 2.42 15.60
C LEU A 365 10.77 2.31 15.93
N GLN A 366 10.02 1.46 15.23
CA GLN A 366 8.63 1.16 15.59
C GLN A 366 8.51 0.44 16.92
N LEU A 367 9.42 -0.49 17.21
CA LEU A 367 9.44 -1.23 18.47
C LEU A 367 9.99 -0.41 19.65
N SER A 368 10.93 0.51 19.40
CA SER A 368 11.64 1.23 20.46
C SER A 368 11.21 2.69 20.68
N ALA A 369 10.89 3.44 19.63
CA ALA A 369 10.83 4.91 19.69
C ALA A 369 9.45 5.50 19.36
N THR A 370 8.55 4.79 18.67
CA THR A 370 7.28 5.37 18.18
C THR A 370 6.40 5.92 19.29
N GLY A 371 6.16 5.13 20.35
CA GLY A 371 5.34 5.58 21.48
C GLY A 371 5.94 6.78 22.22
N PHE A 372 7.27 6.80 22.38
CA PHE A 372 7.99 7.92 22.99
C PHE A 372 7.91 9.19 22.12
N LEU A 373 8.12 9.08 20.81
CA LEU A 373 8.06 10.21 19.90
C LEU A 373 6.66 10.83 19.84
N LEU A 374 5.61 10.00 19.81
CA LEU A 374 4.22 10.47 19.75
C LEU A 374 3.72 11.10 21.05
N THR A 375 4.29 10.74 22.19
CA THR A 375 3.94 11.37 23.48
C THR A 375 4.68 12.69 23.71
N ARG A 376 5.87 12.85 23.10
CA ARG A 376 6.68 14.08 23.20
C ARG A 376 6.32 15.12 22.13
N LEU A 377 5.99 14.69 20.92
CA LEU A 377 5.62 15.58 19.82
C LEU A 377 4.12 15.83 19.80
N LYS A 378 3.71 17.10 19.72
CA LYS A 378 2.31 17.44 19.48
C LYS A 378 1.88 16.91 18.11
N LEU A 379 0.61 16.54 17.97
CA LEU A 379 0.05 16.00 16.73
C LEU A 379 0.32 16.88 15.49
N PRO A 380 0.16 18.22 15.53
CA PRO A 380 0.52 19.09 14.40
C PRO A 380 1.97 18.94 13.92
N ALA A 381 2.91 18.86 14.86
CA ALA A 381 4.33 18.74 14.55
C ALA A 381 4.66 17.37 13.94
N ALA A 382 4.07 16.30 14.49
CA ALA A 382 4.21 14.95 13.97
C ALA A 382 3.72 14.80 12.51
N LEU A 383 2.61 15.49 12.17
CA LEU A 383 2.06 15.49 10.81
C LEU A 383 2.92 16.30 9.83
N ALA A 384 3.49 17.43 10.26
CA ALA A 384 4.32 18.30 9.44
C ALA A 384 5.75 17.79 9.23
N ALA A 385 6.26 16.94 10.15
CA ALA A 385 7.64 16.47 10.16
C ALA A 385 8.12 15.86 8.83
N SER A 386 7.35 14.95 8.23
CA SER A 386 7.76 14.33 6.96
C SER A 386 7.83 15.34 5.82
N ALA A 387 6.91 16.30 5.75
CA ALA A 387 6.89 17.33 4.71
C ALA A 387 8.07 18.31 4.88
N LEU A 388 8.34 18.78 6.10
CA LEU A 388 9.46 19.67 6.39
C LEU A 388 10.82 19.01 6.13
N PHE A 389 10.98 17.76 6.57
CA PHE A 389 12.18 16.99 6.25
C PHE A 389 12.37 16.84 4.73
N THR A 390 11.31 16.49 4.01
CA THR A 390 11.38 16.33 2.55
C THR A 390 11.68 17.66 1.85
N ALA A 391 11.20 18.80 2.38
CA ALA A 391 11.53 20.12 1.84
C ALA A 391 13.05 20.38 1.90
N GLY A 392 13.67 20.12 3.06
CA GLY A 392 15.12 20.26 3.23
C GLY A 392 15.90 19.28 2.36
N LEU A 393 15.44 18.03 2.27
CA LEU A 393 16.05 17.02 1.39
C LEU A 393 15.97 17.43 -0.08
N MET A 394 14.83 17.92 -0.55
CA MET A 394 14.65 18.39 -1.93
C MET A 394 15.51 19.60 -2.25
N ALA A 395 15.63 20.56 -1.32
CA ALA A 395 16.55 21.69 -1.47
C ALA A 395 18.02 21.22 -1.55
N ALA A 396 18.40 20.25 -0.73
CA ALA A 396 19.74 19.68 -0.76
C ALA A 396 20.03 18.91 -2.07
N ILE A 397 19.05 18.16 -2.58
CA ILE A 397 19.15 17.46 -3.89
C ILE A 397 19.26 18.47 -5.03
N ALA A 398 18.49 19.57 -4.96
CA ALA A 398 18.56 20.64 -5.95
C ALA A 398 19.96 21.26 -6.02
N ALA A 399 20.58 21.52 -4.87
CA ALA A 399 21.94 22.07 -4.78
C ALA A 399 23.03 21.06 -5.19
N HIS A 400 22.90 19.80 -4.76
CA HIS A 400 23.90 18.75 -4.95
C HIS A 400 23.25 17.41 -5.30
N PRO A 401 22.87 17.19 -6.57
CA PRO A 401 22.23 15.96 -7.01
C PRO A 401 23.25 14.80 -6.93
N SER A 402 23.16 14.00 -5.87
CA SER A 402 24.05 12.87 -5.63
C SER A 402 23.29 11.57 -5.29
N PRO A 403 23.75 10.40 -5.76
CA PRO A 403 23.10 9.13 -5.45
C PRO A 403 23.02 8.80 -3.96
N ALA A 404 24.07 9.15 -3.20
CA ALA A 404 24.09 8.95 -1.77
C ALA A 404 23.03 9.80 -1.05
N LEU A 405 22.86 11.06 -1.45
CA LEU A 405 21.86 11.95 -0.86
C LEU A 405 20.43 11.50 -1.15
N VAL A 406 20.15 11.08 -2.38
CA VAL A 406 18.81 10.57 -2.75
C VAL A 406 18.52 9.22 -2.09
N GLY A 407 19.48 8.30 -2.10
CA GLY A 407 19.33 6.98 -1.47
C GLY A 407 19.17 7.07 0.06
N GLY A 408 20.08 7.76 0.74
CA GLY A 408 20.03 7.96 2.20
C GLY A 408 18.85 8.83 2.64
N GLY A 409 18.57 9.89 1.87
CA GLY A 409 17.42 10.76 2.08
C GLY A 409 16.09 10.01 1.96
N GLU A 410 15.95 9.13 0.98
CA GLU A 410 14.75 8.29 0.84
C GLU A 410 14.56 7.34 2.02
N VAL A 411 15.63 6.74 2.53
CA VAL A 411 15.58 5.90 3.75
C VAL A 411 15.07 6.74 4.92
N LEU A 412 15.69 7.89 5.19
CA LEU A 412 15.33 8.73 6.32
C LEU A 412 13.92 9.31 6.20
N ARG A 413 13.51 9.70 4.99
CA ARG A 413 12.14 10.15 4.69
C ARG A 413 11.11 9.06 4.99
N LYS A 414 11.36 7.83 4.54
CA LYS A 414 10.51 6.67 4.84
C LYS A 414 10.44 6.40 6.34
N VAL A 415 11.57 6.47 7.04
CA VAL A 415 11.62 6.31 8.50
C VAL A 415 10.72 7.33 9.20
N ILE A 416 10.87 8.63 8.90
CA ILE A 416 10.03 9.69 9.48
C ILE A 416 8.55 9.45 9.15
N ASN A 417 8.24 9.09 7.90
CA ASN A 417 6.87 8.84 7.48
C ASN A 417 6.24 7.64 8.23
N TYR A 418 6.95 6.52 8.39
CA TYR A 418 6.40 5.31 8.99
C TYR A 418 6.41 5.31 10.53
N VAL A 419 7.39 5.98 11.15
CA VAL A 419 7.53 6.04 12.62
C VAL A 419 6.67 7.15 13.20
N LEU A 420 6.50 8.27 12.50
CA LEU A 420 5.86 9.47 13.05
C LEU A 420 4.60 9.86 12.30
N THR A 421 4.71 10.16 11.00
CA THR A 421 3.62 10.79 10.25
C THR A 421 2.44 9.85 9.99
N ARG A 422 2.68 8.57 9.71
CA ARG A 422 1.62 7.58 9.46
C ARG A 422 0.77 7.30 10.71
N PRO A 423 1.35 6.99 11.89
CA PRO A 423 0.57 6.89 13.13
C PRO A 423 -0.19 8.18 13.46
N ALA A 424 0.46 9.34 13.32
CA ALA A 424 -0.19 10.64 13.54
C ALA A 424 -1.40 10.86 12.60
N ARG A 425 -1.29 10.44 11.33
CA ARG A 425 -2.39 10.50 10.36
C ARG A 425 -3.53 9.57 10.74
N GLU A 426 -3.25 8.39 11.28
CA GLU A 426 -4.29 7.47 11.75
C GLU A 426 -5.05 8.06 12.95
N ALA A 427 -4.37 8.80 13.83
CA ALA A 427 -5.01 9.52 14.92
C ALA A 427 -6.02 10.59 14.45
N LEU A 428 -5.86 11.16 13.25
CA LEU A 428 -6.81 12.16 12.71
C LEU A 428 -8.23 11.61 12.52
N PHE A 429 -8.39 10.29 12.37
CA PHE A 429 -9.70 9.68 12.20
C PHE A 429 -10.47 9.48 13.51
N THR A 430 -9.85 9.64 14.68
CA THR A 430 -10.49 9.38 15.98
C THR A 430 -11.61 10.37 16.34
N VAL A 431 -11.60 11.57 15.73
CA VAL A 431 -12.62 12.61 15.94
C VAL A 431 -13.74 12.56 14.89
N VAL A 432 -13.68 11.61 13.96
CA VAL A 432 -14.66 11.42 12.88
C VAL A 432 -15.64 10.33 13.30
N SER A 433 -16.92 10.48 12.95
CA SER A 433 -17.92 9.45 13.24
C SER A 433 -17.63 8.14 12.48
N ASP A 434 -17.96 6.98 13.06
CA ASP A 434 -17.64 5.66 12.47
C ASP A 434 -18.21 5.50 11.04
N ALA A 435 -19.43 5.99 10.81
CA ALA A 435 -20.10 5.91 9.52
C ALA A 435 -19.44 6.79 8.45
N GLU A 436 -19.01 7.99 8.80
CA GLU A 436 -18.29 8.90 7.89
C GLU A 436 -16.86 8.42 7.65
N MET A 437 -16.20 7.93 8.70
CA MET A 437 -14.85 7.37 8.62
C MET A 437 -14.80 6.22 7.63
N TYR A 438 -15.72 5.25 7.69
CA TYR A 438 -15.72 4.09 6.79
C TYR A 438 -15.83 4.49 5.31
N LYS A 439 -16.75 5.41 4.99
CA LYS A 439 -16.97 5.88 3.61
C LYS A 439 -15.79 6.72 3.10
N ALA A 440 -15.34 7.68 3.91
CA ALA A 440 -14.27 8.59 3.54
C ALA A 440 -12.92 7.86 3.45
N LYS A 441 -12.61 6.98 4.40
CA LYS A 441 -11.33 6.26 4.44
C LYS A 441 -11.15 5.34 3.24
N LEU A 442 -12.18 4.60 2.84
CA LEU A 442 -12.13 3.79 1.64
C LEU A 442 -11.85 4.64 0.40
N CYS A 443 -12.54 5.78 0.24
CA CYS A 443 -12.32 6.69 -0.88
C CYS A 443 -10.91 7.30 -0.86
N ILE A 444 -10.42 7.66 0.33
CA ILE A 444 -9.09 8.24 0.53
C ILE A 444 -7.99 7.23 0.14
N ASP A 445 -8.05 6.02 0.70
CA ASP A 445 -7.02 5.00 0.54
C ASP A 445 -6.98 4.43 -0.89
N THR A 446 -8.06 4.59 -1.68
CA THR A 446 -8.16 4.07 -3.05
C THR A 446 -7.97 5.13 -4.12
N VAL A 447 -8.73 6.23 -4.09
CA VAL A 447 -8.77 7.22 -5.17
C VAL A 447 -7.89 8.42 -4.86
N VAL A 448 -8.00 8.99 -3.66
CA VAL A 448 -7.33 10.26 -3.31
C VAL A 448 -5.80 10.12 -3.37
N VAL A 449 -5.26 9.01 -2.87
CA VAL A 449 -3.83 8.70 -2.98
C VAL A 449 -3.40 8.66 -4.46
N ARG A 450 -4.18 7.97 -5.32
CA ARG A 450 -3.86 7.87 -6.76
C ARG A 450 -4.00 9.19 -7.51
N VAL A 451 -4.87 10.08 -7.05
CA VAL A 451 -4.93 11.46 -7.56
C VAL A 451 -3.64 12.20 -7.21
N GLY A 452 -3.13 12.08 -5.99
CA GLY A 452 -1.84 12.69 -5.62
C GLY A 452 -0.66 12.18 -6.47
N ASP A 453 -0.64 10.88 -6.78
CA ASP A 453 0.32 10.25 -7.71
C ASP A 453 0.24 10.88 -9.11
N THR A 454 -0.99 11.10 -9.61
CA THR A 454 -1.25 11.69 -10.93
C THR A 454 -0.90 13.18 -10.96
N VAL A 455 -1.13 13.91 -9.87
CA VAL A 455 -0.73 15.32 -9.73
C VAL A 455 0.80 15.45 -9.79
N ALA A 456 1.55 14.56 -9.11
CA ALA A 456 3.00 14.54 -9.22
C ALA A 456 3.45 14.24 -10.65
N ALA A 457 2.85 13.25 -11.31
CA ALA A 457 3.15 12.89 -12.68
C ALA A 457 2.93 14.08 -13.65
N GLY A 458 1.81 14.79 -13.52
CA GLY A 458 1.52 15.99 -14.32
C GLY A 458 2.52 17.12 -14.06
N LEU A 459 2.86 17.38 -12.79
CA LEU A 459 3.86 18.40 -12.43
C LEU A 459 5.24 18.06 -13.02
N PHE A 460 5.67 16.80 -12.90
CA PHE A 460 6.92 16.32 -13.48
C PHE A 460 6.91 16.43 -15.01
N GLN A 461 5.80 16.07 -15.67
CA GLN A 461 5.66 16.18 -17.12
C GLN A 461 5.72 17.62 -17.62
N VAL A 462 5.14 18.58 -16.89
CA VAL A 462 5.23 20.01 -17.21
C VAL A 462 6.66 20.51 -17.06
N LEU A 463 7.32 20.17 -15.95
CA LEU A 463 8.71 20.61 -15.69
C LEU A 463 9.68 20.04 -16.73
N GLU A 464 9.60 18.74 -17.00
CA GLU A 464 10.54 18.06 -17.89
C GLU A 464 10.19 18.24 -19.37
N GLY A 465 8.92 18.12 -19.72
CA GLY A 465 8.47 18.15 -21.12
C GLY A 465 8.39 19.55 -21.71
N ILE A 466 7.99 20.55 -20.91
CA ILE A 466 7.79 21.92 -21.40
C ILE A 466 8.99 22.80 -21.04
N LEU A 467 9.49 22.69 -19.80
CA LEU A 467 10.55 23.56 -19.31
C LEU A 467 11.96 22.97 -19.49
N SER A 468 12.09 21.74 -20.01
CA SER A 468 13.37 21.00 -20.09
C SER A 468 14.17 21.06 -18.79
N ALA A 469 13.44 21.05 -17.67
CA ALA A 469 13.99 21.21 -16.34
C ALA A 469 14.93 20.05 -16.02
N GLY A 470 16.18 20.33 -15.60
CA GLY A 470 17.05 19.28 -15.06
C GLY A 470 16.54 18.73 -13.71
N PRO A 471 17.10 17.61 -13.21
CA PRO A 471 16.71 17.02 -11.91
C PRO A 471 16.73 18.01 -10.75
N SER A 472 17.70 18.94 -10.74
CA SER A 472 17.79 19.97 -9.72
C SER A 472 16.58 20.93 -9.70
N VAL A 473 16.04 21.27 -10.86
CA VAL A 473 14.88 22.17 -10.98
C VAL A 473 13.60 21.42 -10.58
N CYS A 474 13.49 20.13 -10.94
CA CYS A 474 12.41 19.27 -10.50
C CYS A 474 12.38 19.10 -8.97
N ALA A 475 13.54 18.89 -8.34
CA ALA A 475 13.68 18.85 -6.89
C ALA A 475 13.30 20.20 -6.24
N LEU A 476 13.77 21.33 -6.79
CA LEU A 476 13.44 22.66 -6.26
C LEU A 476 11.93 22.97 -6.36
N ALA A 477 11.28 22.56 -7.45
CA ALA A 477 9.84 22.72 -7.64
C ALA A 477 9.00 21.92 -6.63
N ALA A 478 9.56 20.87 -6.00
CA ALA A 478 8.90 20.13 -4.93
C ALA A 478 8.87 20.89 -3.60
N VAL A 479 9.78 21.84 -3.37
CA VAL A 479 9.91 22.55 -2.09
C VAL A 479 8.66 23.36 -1.72
N PRO A 480 8.05 24.17 -2.62
CA PRO A 480 6.78 24.85 -2.33
C PRO A 480 5.64 23.88 -1.98
N VAL A 481 5.57 22.74 -2.66
CA VAL A 481 4.57 21.70 -2.37
C VAL A 481 4.78 21.12 -0.97
N CYS A 482 6.04 20.92 -0.55
CA CYS A 482 6.39 20.49 0.81
C CYS A 482 5.97 21.50 1.87
N ILE A 483 6.25 22.80 1.63
CA ILE A 483 5.87 23.88 2.55
C ILE A 483 4.34 23.97 2.68
N ALA A 484 3.62 23.92 1.55
CA ALA A 484 2.16 23.90 1.55
C ALA A 484 1.61 22.69 2.32
N SER A 485 2.17 21.50 2.11
CA SER A 485 1.79 20.29 2.84
C SER A 485 2.03 20.42 4.34
N ALA A 486 3.17 20.97 4.76
CA ALA A 486 3.49 21.21 6.17
C ALA A 486 2.51 22.21 6.82
N ALA A 487 2.16 23.30 6.12
CA ALA A 487 1.20 24.28 6.60
C ALA A 487 -0.20 23.69 6.78
N VAL A 488 -0.66 22.87 5.81
CA VAL A 488 -1.94 22.16 5.91
C VAL A 488 -1.89 21.12 7.03
N ALA A 489 -0.82 20.32 7.12
CA ALA A 489 -0.63 19.32 8.16
C ALA A 489 -0.69 19.91 9.58
N TYR A 490 0.02 21.01 9.79
CA TYR A 490 0.04 21.72 11.07
C TYR A 490 -1.33 22.28 11.44
N SER A 491 -1.97 22.97 10.50
CA SER A 491 -3.32 23.52 10.69
C SER A 491 -4.36 22.42 10.94
N LEU A 492 -4.21 21.25 10.31
CA LEU A 492 -5.08 20.09 10.49
C LEU A 492 -4.94 19.49 11.89
N GLY A 493 -3.71 19.36 12.38
CA GLY A 493 -3.43 18.93 13.75
C GLY A 493 -4.06 19.87 14.79
N LEU A 494 -3.92 21.19 14.63
CA LEU A 494 -4.52 22.16 15.56
C LEU A 494 -6.05 22.08 15.57
N LYS A 495 -6.65 21.84 14.40
CA LYS A 495 -8.10 21.65 14.29
C LYS A 495 -8.55 20.35 14.96
N HIS A 496 -7.77 19.28 14.83
CA HIS A 496 -8.03 18.02 15.51
C HIS A 496 -8.01 18.19 17.03
N GLU A 497 -6.99 18.83 17.59
CA GLU A 497 -6.89 19.09 19.04
C GLU A 497 -8.11 19.87 19.57
N LYS A 498 -8.58 20.87 18.81
CA LYS A 498 -9.79 21.63 19.15
C LYS A 498 -11.07 20.76 19.12
N LEU A 499 -11.19 19.85 18.16
CA LEU A 499 -12.35 18.95 18.04
C LEU A 499 -12.34 17.88 19.13
N ALA A 500 -11.19 17.30 19.42
CA ALA A 500 -11.00 16.32 20.50
C ALA A 500 -11.34 16.95 21.87
N ALA A 501 -10.89 18.18 22.13
CA ALA A 501 -11.22 18.91 23.35
C ALA A 501 -12.73 19.20 23.48
N LYS A 502 -13.42 19.51 22.37
CA LYS A 502 -14.88 19.68 22.37
C LYS A 502 -15.62 18.38 22.69
N GLN A 503 -15.22 17.26 22.08
CA GLN A 503 -15.81 15.94 22.34
C GLN A 503 -15.65 15.54 23.82
N HIS A 504 -14.48 15.78 24.39
CA HIS A 504 -14.23 15.52 25.82
C HIS A 504 -15.13 16.36 26.74
N ARG A 505 -15.42 17.62 26.38
CA ARG A 505 -16.32 18.49 27.15
C ARG A 505 -17.79 18.07 27.02
N THR A 506 -18.25 17.69 25.83
CA THR A 506 -19.63 17.24 25.62
C THR A 506 -19.92 15.87 26.22
N GLY A 507 -18.91 14.98 26.31
CA GLY A 507 -19.04 13.69 27.00
C GLY A 507 -19.08 13.80 28.53
N HIS A 508 -18.74 14.97 29.08
CA HIS A 508 -18.72 15.26 30.52
C HIS A 508 -19.93 16.06 31.00
N VAL A 509 -20.94 16.34 30.16
CA VAL A 509 -22.22 16.86 30.66
C VAL A 509 -22.81 15.76 31.54
N PRO A 510 -22.91 15.95 32.87
CA PRO A 510 -23.64 15.01 33.69
C PRO A 510 -25.05 14.97 33.11
N VAL A 511 -25.61 13.78 32.93
CA VAL A 511 -27.05 13.65 32.76
C VAL A 511 -27.66 14.37 33.95
N SER A 512 -28.12 15.62 33.76
CA SER A 512 -28.73 16.36 34.84
C SER A 512 -29.95 15.55 35.23
N ASN A 513 -30.02 15.18 36.50
CA ASN A 513 -31.17 14.53 37.09
C ASN A 513 -32.41 15.28 36.62
N SER A 514 -33.22 14.61 35.79
CA SER A 514 -34.59 15.02 35.53
C SER A 514 -35.25 15.29 36.88
N PRO A 515 -35.83 16.49 37.12
CA PRO A 515 -36.51 16.75 38.37
C PRO A 515 -37.62 15.71 38.48
N LYS A 516 -37.62 14.96 39.60
CA LYS A 516 -38.76 14.16 40.02
C LYS A 516 -39.96 15.09 40.00
N GLN A 517 -40.86 14.89 39.04
CA GLN A 517 -42.21 15.44 39.13
C GLN A 517 -42.86 14.76 40.34
N SER A 518 -42.84 15.45 41.47
CA SER A 518 -43.89 15.36 42.46
C SER A 518 -45.14 15.97 41.84
N VAL A 519 -46.19 15.17 41.67
CA VAL A 519 -47.56 15.34 42.18
C VAL A 519 -48.36 14.13 41.70
#